data_AF-A0A060CEX2-F1
#
_entry.id   AF-A0A060CEX2-F1
#
_cell.length_a   1.000
_cell.length_b   1.000
_cell.length_c   1.000
_cell.angle_alpha   90.00
_cell.angle_beta   90.00
_cell.angle_gamma   90.00
#
_symmetry.space_group_name_H-M   'P 1'
#
loop_
_entity.id
_entity.type
_entity.pdbx_description
1 polymer ?
#
loop_
_entity_poly.entity_id
_entity_poly.type
_entity_poly.pdbx_seq_one_letter_code
_entity_poly.pdbx_strand_id
1 'polypeptide(L)'
;FADHDYPRTITVPFCPESRLSGIGFTDFIPCCWYRRTITLSDAQLSGRAILHFGAVDYTAHIYVNGEEAGTHTGGYASFAIDVTDKLHVGENTLVVCALDDTRGLHQPTGKQCDRYASYSCLYTRTTGIWQTVWLEFTPETHIESLRYHTNIHNATIIIEAS
;
A
#
# COMPACT_ATOMS: atom_id res chain seq x y z
N PHE A 1 -7.24 -8.92 -15.28
CA PHE A 1 -7.27 -8.75 -13.81
C PHE A 1 -8.61 -8.20 -13.32
N ALA A 2 -9.29 -7.29 -14.05
CA ALA A 2 -10.63 -6.82 -13.66
C ALA A 2 -11.69 -7.95 -13.57
N ASP A 3 -11.67 -8.91 -14.50
CA ASP A 3 -12.63 -10.02 -14.56
C ASP A 3 -12.10 -11.33 -13.93
N HIS A 4 -11.06 -11.25 -13.09
CA HIS A 4 -10.55 -12.44 -12.41
C HIS A 4 -11.46 -12.81 -11.23
N ASP A 5 -11.56 -14.10 -10.92
CA ASP A 5 -12.25 -14.54 -9.72
C ASP A 5 -11.38 -14.23 -8.47
N TYR A 6 -11.99 -13.62 -7.46
CA TYR A 6 -11.36 -13.30 -6.17
C TYR A 6 -12.07 -14.09 -5.07
N PRO A 7 -11.78 -15.41 -4.93
CA PRO A 7 -12.59 -16.32 -4.12
C PRO A 7 -12.40 -16.15 -2.60
N ARG A 8 -11.49 -15.27 -2.17
CA ARG A 8 -11.14 -15.07 -0.76
C ARG A 8 -11.31 -13.61 -0.36
N THR A 9 -11.78 -13.40 0.85
CA THR A 9 -11.86 -12.08 1.48
C THR A 9 -10.75 -11.95 2.50
N ILE A 10 -10.06 -10.81 2.50
CA ILE A 10 -8.98 -10.50 3.44
C ILE A 10 -9.25 -9.16 4.14
N THR A 11 -8.94 -9.10 5.43
CA THR A 11 -8.94 -7.87 6.23
C THR A 11 -7.58 -7.19 6.16
N VAL A 12 -7.51 -6.09 5.41
CA VAL A 12 -6.39 -5.15 5.43
C VAL A 12 -6.51 -4.28 6.70
N PRO A 13 -5.43 -4.01 7.45
CA PRO A 13 -4.02 -4.11 7.05
C PRO A 13 -3.29 -5.38 7.52
N PHE A 14 -3.94 -6.53 7.63
CA PHE A 14 -3.24 -7.76 8.00
C PHE A 14 -2.76 -8.50 6.75
N CYS A 15 -1.49 -8.94 6.76
CA CYS A 15 -0.94 -9.79 5.71
C CYS A 15 -1.68 -11.15 5.63
N PRO A 16 -1.68 -11.83 4.47
CA PRO A 16 -2.31 -13.14 4.31
C PRO A 16 -1.83 -14.18 5.33
N GLU A 17 -0.58 -14.10 5.78
CA GLU A 17 0.01 -15.00 6.78
C GLU A 17 -0.61 -14.82 8.17
N SER A 18 -1.12 -13.62 8.49
CA SER A 18 -1.74 -13.34 9.77
C SER A 18 -3.12 -13.96 9.87
N ARG A 19 -3.44 -14.59 11.02
CA ARG A 19 -4.81 -15.05 11.31
C ARG A 19 -5.82 -13.90 11.39
N LEU A 20 -5.37 -12.69 11.75
CA LEU A 20 -6.22 -11.50 11.84
C LEU A 20 -6.70 -11.02 10.46
N SER A 21 -6.04 -11.44 9.38
CA SER A 21 -6.48 -11.14 8.02
C SER A 21 -7.68 -11.97 7.58
N GLY A 22 -8.03 -13.03 8.33
CA GLY A 22 -9.02 -14.03 7.94
C GLY A 22 -8.49 -15.09 6.97
N ILE A 23 -7.24 -14.97 6.50
CA ILE A 23 -6.62 -15.92 5.56
C ILE A 23 -5.75 -16.94 6.31
N GLY A 24 -4.77 -16.48 7.12
CA GLY A 24 -3.87 -17.34 7.88
C GLY A 24 -3.02 -18.30 7.03
N PHE A 25 -2.74 -17.95 5.77
CA PHE A 25 -1.97 -18.78 4.85
C PHE A 25 -0.48 -18.45 4.96
N THR A 26 0.28 -19.32 5.63
CA THR A 26 1.69 -19.06 5.99
C THR A 26 2.71 -19.64 5.03
N ASP A 27 2.30 -20.25 3.91
CA ASP A 27 3.20 -20.83 2.90
C ASP A 27 3.53 -19.83 1.79
N PHE A 28 4.65 -20.04 1.08
CA PHE A 28 5.09 -19.46 -0.20
C PHE A 28 4.05 -18.64 -0.99
N ILE A 29 3.99 -17.30 -0.85
CA ILE A 29 3.11 -16.46 -1.69
C ILE A 29 3.95 -15.62 -2.65
N PRO A 30 4.14 -16.05 -3.92
CA PRO A 30 4.92 -15.29 -4.89
C PRO A 30 4.19 -14.01 -5.35
N CYS A 31 2.87 -13.99 -5.22
CA CYS A 31 2.03 -12.89 -5.68
C CYS A 31 0.66 -12.87 -4.98
N CYS A 32 0.25 -11.69 -4.53
CA CYS A 32 -1.08 -11.42 -3.98
C CYS A 32 -1.83 -10.42 -4.87
N TRP A 33 -3.06 -10.76 -5.26
CA TRP A 33 -3.96 -9.84 -5.94
C TRP A 33 -5.09 -9.42 -4.98
N TYR A 34 -5.26 -8.12 -4.82
CA TYR A 34 -6.33 -7.49 -4.05
C TYR A 34 -7.26 -6.75 -4.99
N ARG A 35 -8.57 -6.78 -4.71
CA ARG A 35 -9.57 -5.98 -5.39
C ARG A 35 -10.50 -5.34 -4.37
N ARG A 36 -10.82 -4.07 -4.57
CA ARG A 36 -11.85 -3.35 -3.81
C ARG A 36 -12.62 -2.44 -4.73
N THR A 37 -13.94 -2.43 -4.59
CA THR A 37 -14.81 -1.47 -5.26
C THR A 37 -15.18 -0.36 -4.28
N ILE A 38 -15.21 0.87 -4.75
CA ILE A 38 -15.62 2.07 -4.00
C ILE A 38 -16.62 2.87 -4.81
N THR A 39 -17.49 3.63 -4.15
CA THR A 39 -18.43 4.54 -4.83
C THR A 39 -18.10 5.97 -4.43
N LEU A 40 -17.88 6.84 -5.41
CA LEU A 40 -17.46 8.22 -5.21
C LEU A 40 -18.54 9.20 -5.70
N SER A 41 -18.71 10.27 -4.94
CA SER A 41 -19.56 11.40 -5.31
C SER A 41 -18.77 12.46 -6.06
N ASP A 42 -19.48 13.31 -6.81
CA ASP A 42 -18.90 14.48 -7.49
C ASP A 42 -18.14 15.41 -6.54
N ALA A 43 -18.71 15.64 -5.34
CA ALA A 43 -18.07 16.46 -4.31
C ALA A 43 -16.73 15.91 -3.80
N GLN A 44 -16.52 14.59 -3.83
CA GLN A 44 -15.23 13.98 -3.47
C GLN A 44 -14.19 14.15 -4.59
N LEU A 45 -14.63 14.30 -5.84
CA LEU A 45 -13.77 14.42 -7.01
C LEU A 45 -13.57 15.88 -7.44
N SER A 46 -13.88 16.85 -6.58
CA SER A 46 -13.72 18.29 -6.88
C SER A 46 -12.28 18.81 -6.76
N GLY A 47 -11.32 17.94 -6.46
CA GLY A 47 -9.92 18.26 -6.25
C GLY A 47 -9.05 17.05 -6.57
N ARG A 48 -8.02 16.80 -5.75
CA ARG A 48 -7.13 15.65 -5.90
C ARG A 48 -7.61 14.47 -5.08
N ALA A 49 -7.39 13.27 -5.61
CA ALA A 49 -7.61 12.01 -4.94
C ALA A 49 -6.29 11.24 -4.88
N ILE A 50 -5.73 11.12 -3.67
CA ILE A 50 -4.43 10.50 -3.43
C ILE A 50 -4.64 9.17 -2.73
N LEU A 51 -4.16 8.07 -3.34
CA LEU A 51 -4.24 6.73 -2.77
C LEU A 51 -2.96 6.42 -1.99
N HIS A 52 -3.10 6.27 -0.67
CA HIS A 52 -1.99 6.05 0.24
C HIS A 52 -1.89 4.59 0.69
N PHE A 53 -0.66 4.13 0.82
CA PHE A 53 -0.30 2.83 1.35
C PHE A 53 0.70 3.02 2.48
N GLY A 54 0.41 2.45 3.65
CA GLY A 54 1.35 2.43 4.75
C GLY A 54 2.58 1.56 4.42
N ALA A 55 2.38 0.43 3.74
CA ALA A 55 3.40 -0.52 3.28
C ALA A 55 2.75 -1.67 2.48
N VAL A 56 3.45 -2.15 1.46
CA VAL A 56 3.09 -3.34 0.68
C VAL A 56 4.36 -4.14 0.41
N ASP A 57 4.43 -5.41 0.81
CA ASP A 57 5.60 -6.24 0.57
C ASP A 57 5.44 -7.13 -0.69
N TYR A 58 6.29 -7.07 -1.72
CA TYR A 58 7.45 -6.18 -1.89
C TYR A 58 7.29 -5.18 -3.04
N THR A 59 6.96 -5.66 -4.24
CA THR A 59 6.70 -4.82 -5.42
C THR A 59 5.21 -4.72 -5.67
N ALA A 60 4.65 -3.53 -5.48
CA ALA A 60 3.25 -3.23 -5.70
C ALA A 60 3.02 -2.64 -7.10
N HIS A 61 2.07 -3.20 -7.84
CA HIS A 61 1.45 -2.58 -9.01
C HIS A 61 0.02 -2.19 -8.67
N ILE A 62 -0.34 -0.94 -8.92
CA ILE A 62 -1.62 -0.36 -8.55
C ILE A 62 -2.40 -0.05 -9.82
N TYR A 63 -3.64 -0.50 -9.88
CA TYR A 63 -4.54 -0.25 -11.00
C TYR A 63 -5.85 0.37 -10.50
N VAL A 64 -6.38 1.31 -11.28
CA VAL A 64 -7.67 1.95 -11.05
C VAL A 64 -8.48 1.81 -12.33
N ASN A 65 -9.68 1.22 -12.23
CA ASN A 65 -10.59 1.01 -13.36
C ASN A 65 -9.97 0.28 -14.57
N GLY A 66 -9.00 -0.60 -14.31
CA GLY A 66 -8.31 -1.34 -15.37
C GLY A 66 -7.03 -0.68 -15.90
N GLU A 67 -6.71 0.53 -15.47
CA GLU A 67 -5.53 1.28 -15.90
C GLU A 67 -4.45 1.31 -14.82
N GLU A 68 -3.18 1.17 -15.19
CA GLU A 68 -2.06 1.24 -14.24
C GLU A 68 -1.90 2.68 -13.73
N ALA A 69 -1.99 2.84 -12.41
CA ALA A 69 -1.82 4.11 -11.71
C ALA A 69 -0.38 4.35 -11.26
N GLY A 70 0.36 3.29 -10.96
CA GLY A 70 1.77 3.38 -10.58
C GLY A 70 2.28 2.12 -9.91
N THR A 71 3.56 2.18 -9.55
CA THR A 71 4.29 1.07 -8.93
C THR A 71 5.11 1.54 -7.74
N HIS A 72 5.30 0.68 -6.74
CA HIS A 72 6.22 0.91 -5.63
C HIS A 72 7.03 -0.35 -5.34
N THR A 73 8.30 -0.19 -4.98
CA THR A 73 9.20 -1.29 -4.60
C THR A 73 9.78 -0.99 -3.24
N GLY A 74 9.45 -1.81 -2.24
CA GLY A 74 9.81 -1.57 -0.85
C GLY A 74 8.75 -2.05 0.13
N GLY A 75 9.08 -3.04 0.96
CA GLY A 75 8.12 -3.65 1.88
C GLY A 75 7.76 -2.88 3.15
N TYR A 76 8.44 -1.77 3.44
CA TYR A 76 8.36 -1.10 4.75
C TYR A 76 8.15 0.41 4.69
N ALA A 77 8.30 1.02 3.52
CA ALA A 77 8.12 2.46 3.35
C ALA A 77 6.67 2.75 2.94
N SER A 78 6.11 3.82 3.50
CA SER A 78 4.83 4.34 3.02
C SER A 78 5.03 5.03 1.68
N PHE A 79 3.99 4.97 0.84
CA PHE A 79 3.96 5.64 -0.44
C PHE A 79 2.54 6.08 -0.78
N ALA A 80 2.44 7.00 -1.72
CA ALA A 80 1.18 7.53 -2.20
C ALA A 80 1.22 7.70 -3.72
N ILE A 81 0.07 7.56 -4.37
CA ILE A 81 -0.08 7.73 -5.81
C ILE A 81 -1.29 8.63 -6.05
N ASP A 82 -1.11 9.68 -6.86
CA ASP A 82 -2.23 10.47 -7.35
C ASP A 82 -3.04 9.66 -8.36
N VAL A 83 -4.31 9.42 -8.05
CA VAL A 83 -5.24 8.65 -8.87
C VAL A 83 -6.39 9.50 -9.42
N THR A 84 -6.30 10.83 -9.29
CA THR A 84 -7.34 11.80 -9.64
C THR A 84 -7.90 11.55 -11.04
N ASP A 85 -7.01 11.49 -12.05
CA ASP A 85 -7.39 11.36 -13.46
C ASP A 85 -7.94 9.98 -13.84
N LYS A 86 -7.89 9.00 -12.93
CA LYS A 86 -8.33 7.62 -13.18
C LYS A 86 -9.66 7.29 -12.51
N LEU A 87 -10.16 8.19 -11.67
CA LEU A 87 -11.43 8.01 -10.97
C LEU A 87 -12.57 8.71 -11.71
N HIS A 88 -13.78 8.22 -11.50
CA HIS A 88 -15.01 8.85 -12.02
C HIS A 88 -16.12 8.82 -10.97
N VAL A 89 -17.14 9.64 -11.16
CA VAL A 89 -18.33 9.62 -10.28
C VAL A 89 -19.03 8.28 -10.40
N GLY A 90 -19.43 7.71 -9.26
CA GLY A 90 -20.02 6.38 -9.18
C GLY A 90 -19.02 5.31 -8.79
N GLU A 91 -19.21 4.11 -9.33
CA GLU A 91 -18.45 2.92 -8.93
C GLU A 91 -17.05 2.88 -9.57
N ASN A 92 -16.01 2.74 -8.76
CA ASN A 92 -14.63 2.57 -9.21
C ASN A 92 -14.05 1.27 -8.65
N THR A 93 -13.21 0.59 -9.44
CA THR A 93 -12.50 -0.62 -9.02
C THR A 93 -11.02 -0.32 -8.80
N LEU A 94 -10.52 -0.61 -7.60
CA LEU A 94 -9.11 -0.57 -7.25
C LEU A 94 -8.55 -2.00 -7.24
N VAL A 95 -7.40 -2.21 -7.89
CA VAL A 95 -6.68 -3.49 -7.88
C VAL A 95 -5.23 -3.25 -7.48
N VAL A 96 -4.70 -4.11 -6.62
CA VAL A 96 -3.29 -4.10 -6.23
C VAL A 96 -2.72 -5.49 -6.43
N CYS A 97 -1.61 -5.57 -7.16
CA CYS A 97 -0.79 -6.77 -7.27
C CYS A 97 0.47 -6.55 -6.43
N ALA A 98 0.73 -7.41 -5.46
CA ALA A 98 1.97 -7.41 -4.69
C ALA A 98 2.79 -8.65 -5.04
N LEU A 99 3.97 -8.44 -5.60
CA LEU A 99 4.95 -9.48 -5.93
C LEU A 99 5.97 -9.58 -4.80
N ASP A 100 6.32 -10.81 -4.41
CA ASP A 100 7.23 -11.09 -3.31
C ASP A 100 7.97 -12.42 -3.55
N ASP A 101 9.28 -12.35 -3.69
CA ASP A 101 10.17 -13.51 -3.73
C ASP A 101 11.17 -13.47 -2.57
N THR A 102 10.67 -13.79 -1.37
CA THR A 102 11.47 -13.85 -0.14
C THR A 102 12.69 -14.79 -0.24
N ARG A 103 12.72 -15.74 -1.19
CA ARG A 103 13.82 -16.72 -1.34
C ARG A 103 14.77 -16.41 -2.50
N GLY A 104 14.43 -15.46 -3.36
CA GLY A 104 15.20 -15.13 -4.56
C GLY A 104 16.54 -14.43 -4.29
N LEU A 105 16.82 -13.99 -3.05
CA LEU A 105 18.01 -13.21 -2.67
C LEU A 105 18.16 -11.86 -3.41
N HIS A 106 17.20 -11.49 -4.25
CA HIS A 106 17.19 -10.25 -5.03
C HIS A 106 16.34 -9.14 -4.40
N GLN A 107 15.70 -9.40 -3.26
CA GLN A 107 14.96 -8.42 -2.47
C GLN A 107 15.44 -8.43 -1.01
N PRO A 108 15.43 -7.28 -0.33
CA PRO A 108 15.68 -7.23 1.11
C PRO A 108 14.49 -7.82 1.88
N THR A 109 14.75 -8.82 2.72
CA THR A 109 13.70 -9.53 3.49
C THR A 109 13.78 -9.31 4.99
N GLY A 110 14.81 -8.62 5.49
CA GLY A 110 14.98 -8.34 6.91
C GLY A 110 15.00 -9.61 7.77
N LYS A 111 14.07 -9.71 8.73
CA LYS A 111 13.92 -10.89 9.61
C LYS A 111 12.82 -11.86 9.17
N GLN A 112 12.47 -11.87 7.89
CA GLN A 112 11.52 -12.82 7.35
C GLN A 112 12.18 -14.17 7.08
N CYS A 113 11.50 -15.25 7.46
CA CYS A 113 12.02 -16.60 7.33
C CYS A 113 11.97 -17.10 5.88
N ASP A 114 13.09 -17.67 5.42
CA ASP A 114 13.24 -18.35 4.13
C ASP A 114 12.81 -19.84 4.20
N ARG A 115 12.43 -20.33 5.39
CA ARG A 115 11.89 -21.67 5.64
C ARG A 115 10.39 -21.61 5.95
N TYR A 116 9.72 -22.74 5.83
CA TYR A 116 8.28 -22.85 6.14
C TYR A 116 7.93 -22.49 7.59
N ALA A 117 8.85 -22.71 8.54
CA ALA A 117 8.67 -22.38 9.95
C ALA A 117 9.75 -21.42 10.42
N SER A 118 9.36 -20.48 11.29
CA SER A 118 10.27 -19.57 12.00
C SER A 118 11.41 -20.32 12.68
N TYR A 119 12.61 -19.77 12.65
CA TYR A 119 13.76 -20.31 13.37
C TYR A 119 14.70 -19.19 13.80
N SER A 120 15.41 -19.41 14.92
CA SER A 120 16.31 -18.42 15.49
C SER A 120 15.61 -17.05 15.63
N CYS A 121 16.15 -16.00 15.00
CA CYS A 121 15.59 -14.65 15.00
C CYS A 121 14.75 -14.32 13.74
N LEU A 122 14.46 -15.30 12.89
CA LEU A 122 13.65 -15.13 11.68
C LEU A 122 12.20 -15.54 11.96
N TYR A 123 11.28 -14.61 11.69
CA TYR A 123 9.86 -14.74 11.93
C TYR A 123 9.12 -15.21 10.67
N THR A 124 7.86 -15.60 10.84
CA THR A 124 6.95 -15.79 9.71
C THR A 124 6.99 -14.54 8.84
N ARG A 125 7.15 -14.77 7.55
CA ARG A 125 7.20 -13.74 6.52
C ARG A 125 5.86 -13.01 6.36
N THR A 126 5.91 -11.89 5.65
CA THR A 126 4.80 -10.97 5.45
C THR A 126 4.75 -10.64 3.98
N THR A 127 3.66 -10.97 3.30
CA THR A 127 3.47 -10.61 1.90
C THR A 127 2.26 -9.68 1.74
N GLY A 128 2.30 -8.82 0.72
CA GLY A 128 1.18 -7.98 0.34
C GLY A 128 0.93 -6.80 1.28
N ILE A 129 -0.32 -6.37 1.36
CA ILE A 129 -0.70 -5.15 2.09
C ILE A 129 -0.77 -5.44 3.59
N TRP A 130 0.23 -5.01 4.35
CA TRP A 130 0.34 -5.26 5.80
C TRP A 130 0.29 -4.00 6.67
N GLN A 131 0.02 -2.85 6.04
CA GLN A 131 -0.28 -1.57 6.69
C GLN A 131 -1.48 -0.90 6.03
N THR A 132 -2.04 0.14 6.66
CA THR A 132 -3.31 0.77 6.24
C THR A 132 -3.26 1.30 4.81
N VAL A 133 -4.38 1.20 4.11
CA VAL A 133 -4.62 1.83 2.80
C VAL A 133 -5.80 2.77 2.92
N TRP A 134 -5.66 3.99 2.42
CA TRP A 134 -6.75 4.97 2.41
C TRP A 134 -6.70 5.83 1.16
N LEU A 135 -7.86 6.37 0.78
CA LEU A 135 -8.00 7.35 -0.28
C LEU A 135 -8.25 8.71 0.40
N GLU A 136 -7.34 9.65 0.16
CA GLU A 136 -7.40 11.02 0.68
C GLU A 136 -7.87 11.97 -0.41
N PHE A 137 -8.77 12.88 -0.06
CA PHE A 137 -9.26 13.93 -0.97
C PHE A 137 -8.75 15.28 -0.51
N THR A 138 -8.06 15.99 -1.39
CA THR A 138 -7.50 17.33 -1.10
C THR A 138 -7.97 18.35 -2.13
N PRO A 139 -7.99 19.65 -1.82
CA PRO A 139 -8.17 20.68 -2.85
C PRO A 139 -7.00 20.70 -3.84
N GLU A 140 -7.20 21.31 -5.01
CA GLU A 140 -6.14 21.48 -6.03
C GLU A 140 -4.88 22.12 -5.44
N THR A 141 -5.04 23.10 -4.55
CA THR A 141 -3.96 23.68 -3.75
C THR A 141 -4.00 23.11 -2.34
N HIS A 142 -2.99 22.34 -1.98
CA HIS A 142 -2.84 21.72 -0.67
C HIS A 142 -1.36 21.70 -0.26
N ILE A 143 -1.10 21.39 1.01
CA ILE A 143 0.26 21.18 1.52
C ILE A 143 0.62 19.72 1.30
N GLU A 144 1.66 19.46 0.52
CA GLU A 144 2.20 18.13 0.27
C GLU A 144 3.17 17.71 1.37
N SER A 145 4.01 18.62 1.84
CA SER A 145 5.02 18.30 2.84
C SER A 145 5.34 19.48 3.77
N LEU A 146 5.77 19.14 4.98
CA LEU A 146 6.29 20.09 5.96
C LEU A 146 7.67 19.65 6.42
N ARG A 147 8.62 20.58 6.41
CA ARG A 147 9.95 20.39 6.95
C ARG A 147 10.19 21.32 8.11
N TYR A 148 10.61 20.76 9.23
CA TYR A 148 10.89 21.48 10.47
C TYR A 148 12.40 21.53 10.70
N HIS A 149 12.94 22.74 10.83
CA HIS A 149 14.33 22.97 11.22
C HIS A 149 14.36 23.64 12.59
N THR A 150 14.82 22.92 13.61
CA THR A 150 14.93 23.43 14.97
C THR A 150 16.34 23.93 15.27
N ASN A 151 16.46 25.13 15.85
CA ASN A 151 17.71 25.68 16.34
C ASN A 151 17.58 26.01 17.83
N ILE A 152 18.15 25.13 18.66
CA ILE A 152 18.04 25.21 20.13
C ILE A 152 18.81 26.42 20.68
N HIS A 153 19.99 26.73 20.13
CA HIS A 153 20.81 27.85 20.60
C HIS A 153 20.08 29.19 20.45
N ASN A 154 19.38 29.36 19.32
CA ASN A 154 18.66 30.60 19.03
C ASN A 154 17.19 30.54 19.47
N ALA A 155 16.75 29.45 20.11
CA ALA A 155 15.36 29.20 20.49
C ALA A 155 14.36 29.44 19.33
N THR A 156 14.69 28.94 18.13
CA THR A 156 13.87 29.15 16.91
C THR A 156 13.50 27.83 16.23
N ILE A 157 12.38 27.87 15.50
CA ILE A 157 11.94 26.82 14.59
C ILE A 157 11.60 27.46 13.24
N ILE A 158 12.12 26.90 12.15
CA ILE A 158 11.79 27.28 10.78
C ILE A 158 10.93 26.15 10.19
N ILE A 159 9.82 26.52 9.56
CA ILE A 159 8.88 25.59 8.94
C ILE A 159 8.84 25.93 7.46
N GLU A 160 9.17 24.95 6.62
CA GLU A 160 9.04 25.04 5.18
C GLU A 160 7.85 24.16 4.75
N ALA A 161 6.99 24.68 3.89
CA ALA A 161 5.85 23.96 3.33
C ALA A 161 5.97 23.94 1.80
N SER A 162 5.68 22.80 1.20
CA SER A 162 5.52 22.62 -0.25
C SER A 162 4.10 22.25 -0.57
#